data_AF-A0A9W8JNP7-F1
#
_entry.id   AF-A0A9W8JNP7-F1
#
_cell.length_a   1.000
_cell.length_b   1.000
_cell.length_c   1.000
_cell.angle_alpha   90.00
_cell.angle_beta   90.00
_cell.angle_gamma   90.00
#
_symmetry.space_group_name_H-M   'P 1'
#
loop_
_entity.id
_entity.type
_entity.pdbx_description
1 polymer ?
#
loop_
_entity_poly.entity_id
_entity_poly.type
_entity_poly.pdbx_seq_one_letter_code
_entity_poly.pdbx_strand_id
1 'polypeptide(L)'
;MVHECFKCNTGIMFNSDALRDIGLDPSTLYPYVAPRPPPLPVTKQHKIQHRPSKPIPIRPHKLLTKNNNKKSQEMPKFLQAQRPPLLGSEEEVMDKDRLEAVDSIAESLFHVVVDTNLDVKFH
;
A
#
# COMPACT_ATOMS: atom_id res chain seq x y z
N MET A 1 -5.23 -6.37 -10.89
CA MET A 1 -4.60 -5.29 -10.09
C MET A 1 -3.42 -4.70 -10.85
N VAL A 2 -2.35 -5.46 -11.14
CA VAL A 2 -1.16 -4.96 -11.86
C VAL A 2 -1.49 -4.26 -13.19
N HIS A 3 -2.20 -4.91 -14.13
CA HIS A 3 -2.58 -4.29 -15.41
C HIS A 3 -3.32 -2.95 -15.27
N GLU A 4 -4.18 -2.81 -14.26
CA GLU A 4 -4.94 -1.57 -14.04
C GLU A 4 -4.05 -0.45 -13.50
N CYS A 5 -3.07 -0.76 -12.65
CA CYS A 5 -2.08 0.22 -12.19
C CYS A 5 -1.29 0.85 -13.34
N PHE A 6 -0.98 0.08 -14.39
CA PHE A 6 -0.35 0.58 -15.61
C PHE A 6 -1.31 1.41 -16.47
N LYS A 7 -2.59 1.01 -16.62
CA LYS A 7 -3.58 1.82 -17.35
C LYS A 7 -3.87 3.16 -16.70
N CYS A 8 -3.92 3.18 -15.37
CA CYS A 8 -4.21 4.37 -14.59
C CYS A 8 -2.98 5.26 -14.36
N ASN A 9 -1.80 4.92 -14.92
CA ASN A 9 -0.55 5.67 -14.77
C ASN A 9 -0.25 6.04 -13.31
N THR A 10 -0.44 5.08 -12.40
CA THR A 10 -0.39 5.31 -10.94
C THR A 10 0.99 5.68 -10.38
N GLY A 11 2.05 5.67 -11.20
CA GLY A 11 3.42 5.96 -10.77
C GLY A 11 4.08 4.88 -9.90
N ILE A 12 3.44 3.71 -9.74
CA ILE A 12 3.97 2.59 -8.97
C ILE A 12 5.02 1.85 -9.80
N MET A 13 6.21 1.65 -9.23
CA MET A 13 7.30 0.88 -9.84
C MET A 13 7.24 -0.59 -9.41
N PHE A 14 7.18 -1.51 -10.39
CA PHE A 14 7.21 -2.95 -10.14
C PHE A 14 8.59 -3.53 -10.47
N ASN A 15 9.04 -4.50 -9.68
CA ASN A 15 10.20 -5.31 -10.06
C ASN A 15 9.82 -6.23 -11.25
N SER A 16 10.50 -6.07 -12.38
CA SER A 16 10.23 -6.78 -13.63
C SER A 16 10.33 -8.30 -13.48
N ASP A 17 11.26 -8.79 -12.65
CA ASP A 17 11.49 -10.22 -12.47
C ASP A 17 10.38 -10.85 -11.62
N ALA A 18 9.96 -10.15 -10.57
CA ALA A 18 8.86 -10.59 -9.70
C ALA A 18 7.51 -10.69 -10.43
N LEU A 19 7.34 -9.99 -11.55
CA LEU A 19 6.15 -10.13 -12.40
C LEU A 19 6.11 -11.49 -13.10
N ARG A 20 7.27 -12.07 -13.43
CA ARG A 20 7.35 -13.39 -14.05
C ARG A 20 6.95 -14.49 -13.06
N ASP A 21 7.28 -14.33 -11.78
CA ASP A 21 6.91 -15.28 -10.72
C ASP A 21 5.40 -15.42 -10.55
N ILE A 22 4.65 -14.35 -10.81
CA ILE A 22 3.18 -14.35 -10.80
C ILE A 22 2.56 -14.71 -12.18
N GLY A 23 3.38 -15.10 -13.15
CA GLY A 23 2.95 -15.50 -14.49
C GLY A 23 2.57 -14.35 -15.42
N LEU A 24 3.07 -13.14 -15.17
CA LEU A 24 2.88 -11.97 -16.04
C LEU A 24 4.17 -11.64 -16.77
N ASP A 25 4.07 -11.40 -18.08
CA ASP A 25 5.22 -10.95 -18.87
C ASP A 25 5.28 -9.42 -18.90
N PRO A 26 6.37 -8.77 -18.43
CA PRO A 26 6.46 -7.31 -18.36
C PRO A 26 6.30 -6.60 -19.71
N SER A 27 6.61 -7.26 -20.83
CA SER A 27 6.42 -6.71 -22.18
C SER A 27 4.94 -6.43 -22.52
N THR A 28 4.01 -7.08 -21.82
CA THR A 28 2.56 -6.91 -22.00
C THR A 28 1.99 -5.72 -21.20
N LEU A 29 2.80 -5.13 -20.32
CA LEU A 29 2.40 -4.07 -19.40
C LEU A 29 2.95 -2.70 -19.80
N TYR A 30 4.14 -2.65 -20.41
CA TYR A 30 4.84 -1.43 -20.78
C TYR A 30 5.53 -1.60 -22.15
N PRO A 31 5.54 -0.58 -23.04
CA PRO A 31 5.07 0.81 -22.86
C PRO A 31 3.56 1.00 -22.94
N TYR A 32 2.83 0.02 -23.48
CA TYR A 32 1.37 0.06 -23.57
C TYR A 32 0.80 -1.25 -23.01
N VAL A 33 -0.28 -1.14 -22.24
CA VAL A 33 -0.96 -2.32 -21.68
C VAL A 33 -1.70 -3.04 -22.79
N ALA A 34 -1.26 -4.26 -23.11
CA ALA A 34 -1.92 -5.09 -24.11
C ALA A 34 -3.35 -5.46 -23.67
N PRO A 35 -4.33 -5.49 -24.60
CA PRO A 35 -5.66 -5.95 -24.28
C PRO A 35 -5.63 -7.43 -23.89
N ARG A 36 -6.57 -7.84 -23.03
CA ARG A 36 -6.71 -9.24 -22.63
C ARG A 36 -6.98 -10.09 -23.88
N PRO A 37 -6.33 -11.26 -24.05
CA PRO A 37 -6.66 -12.18 -25.12
C PRO A 37 -8.14 -12.58 -25.06
N PRO A 38 -8.75 -12.92 -26.22
CA PRO A 38 -10.15 -13.30 -26.27
C PRO A 38 -10.43 -14.50 -25.35
N PRO A 39 -11.64 -14.60 -24.78
CA PRO A 39 -12.03 -15.77 -24.02
C PRO A 39 -11.86 -17.05 -24.84
N LEU A 40 -11.41 -18.13 -24.18
CA LEU A 40 -11.37 -19.44 -24.81
C LEU A 40 -12.78 -19.87 -25.24
N PRO A 41 -12.93 -20.54 -26.39
CA PRO A 41 -14.24 -20.98 -26.86
C PRO A 41 -14.88 -21.96 -25.86
N VAL A 42 -16.12 -21.68 -25.49
CA VAL A 42 -16.91 -22.57 -24.62
C VAL A 42 -17.42 -23.75 -25.43
N THR A 43 -16.89 -24.94 -25.15
CA THR A 43 -17.38 -26.20 -25.74
C THR A 43 -18.51 -26.78 -24.90
N LYS A 44 -19.20 -27.82 -25.38
CA LYS A 44 -20.28 -28.49 -24.63
C LYS A 44 -19.81 -29.00 -23.26
N GLN A 45 -18.53 -29.35 -23.16
CA GLN A 45 -17.85 -29.83 -21.97
C GLN A 45 -17.65 -28.73 -20.92
N HIS A 46 -17.63 -27.46 -21.31
CA HIS A 46 -17.42 -26.31 -20.43
C HIS A 46 -18.73 -25.67 -19.95
N LYS A 47 -19.89 -26.27 -20.26
CA LYS A 47 -21.19 -25.79 -19.78
C LYS A 47 -21.35 -26.10 -18.30
N ILE A 48 -22.00 -25.19 -17.57
CA ILE A 48 -22.43 -25.42 -16.19
C ILE A 48 -23.33 -26.66 -16.19
N GLN A 49 -22.89 -27.71 -15.51
CA GLN A 49 -23.63 -28.95 -15.38
C GLN A 49 -24.63 -28.86 -14.22
N HIS A 50 -25.70 -29.64 -14.29
CA HIS A 50 -26.55 -29.82 -13.13
C HIS A 50 -25.77 -30.43 -11.97
N ARG A 51 -26.13 -30.03 -10.74
CA ARG A 51 -25.62 -30.67 -9.54
C ARG A 51 -25.82 -32.19 -9.68
N PRO A 52 -24.79 -33.02 -9.43
CA PRO A 52 -24.95 -34.46 -9.50
C PRO A 52 -26.06 -34.91 -8.54
N SER A 53 -26.95 -35.80 -9.02
CA SER A 53 -28.04 -36.38 -8.21
C SER A 53 -27.48 -37.17 -7.03
N LYS A 54 -26.34 -37.85 -7.23
CA LYS A 54 -25.61 -38.50 -6.15
C LYS A 54 -24.83 -37.43 -5.37
N PRO A 55 -24.99 -37.34 -4.04
CA PRO A 55 -24.23 -36.39 -3.25
C PRO A 55 -22.74 -36.69 -3.42
N ILE A 56 -21.95 -35.65 -3.67
CA ILE A 56 -20.49 -35.77 -3.67
C ILE A 56 -20.11 -36.27 -2.28
N PRO A 57 -19.36 -37.38 -2.16
CA PRO A 57 -18.94 -37.87 -0.86
C PRO A 57 -18.14 -36.76 -0.18
N ILE A 58 -18.76 -36.17 0.84
CA ILE A 58 -18.08 -35.21 1.71
C ILE A 58 -16.94 -36.00 2.33
N ARG A 59 -15.69 -35.59 2.07
CA ARG A 59 -14.53 -36.17 2.75
C ARG A 59 -14.85 -36.11 4.25
N PRO A 60 -14.99 -37.24 4.96
CA PRO A 60 -15.27 -37.20 6.38
C PRO A 60 -14.17 -36.37 7.02
N HIS A 61 -14.56 -35.26 7.65
CA HIS A 61 -13.70 -34.28 8.31
C HIS A 61 -12.90 -34.87 9.50
N LYS A 62 -12.83 -36.20 9.64
CA LYS A 62 -11.91 -36.91 10.54
C LYS A 62 -10.44 -36.58 10.27
N LEU A 63 -10.08 -36.23 9.03
CA LEU A 63 -8.74 -35.71 8.68
C LEU A 63 -8.58 -34.20 8.94
N LEU A 64 -9.68 -33.48 9.16
CA LEU A 64 -9.70 -32.06 9.57
C LEU A 64 -9.89 -31.94 11.09
N THR A 65 -9.44 -32.94 11.85
CA THR A 65 -9.30 -32.81 13.29
C THR A 65 -8.16 -31.83 13.54
N LYS A 66 -8.51 -30.62 13.99
CA LYS A 66 -7.55 -29.64 14.48
C LYS A 66 -6.84 -30.28 15.68
N ASN A 67 -5.65 -30.79 15.45
CA ASN A 67 -4.81 -31.33 16.51
C ASN A 67 -4.40 -30.13 17.39
N ASN A 68 -5.16 -29.87 18.46
CA ASN A 68 -4.86 -28.84 19.45
C ASN A 68 -3.70 -29.29 20.38
N ASN A 69 -2.76 -30.08 19.87
CA ASN A 69 -1.57 -30.48 20.61
C ASN A 69 -0.52 -29.37 20.50
N LYS A 70 -0.57 -28.51 21.51
CA LYS A 70 0.42 -27.55 22.00
C LYS A 70 1.84 -27.74 21.42
N LYS A 71 2.15 -26.96 20.39
CA LYS A 71 3.21 -25.97 20.49
C LYS A 71 2.60 -24.68 19.98
N SER A 72 2.28 -23.77 20.88
CA SER A 72 2.20 -22.36 20.55
C SER A 72 3.56 -22.04 19.94
N GLN A 73 3.67 -22.10 18.62
CA GLN A 73 4.71 -21.34 17.96
C GLN A 73 4.44 -19.92 18.39
N GLU A 74 5.33 -19.40 19.23
CA GLU A 74 5.41 -17.98 19.48
C GLU A 74 5.23 -17.29 18.13
N MET A 75 4.17 -16.49 18.03
CA MET A 75 4.02 -15.60 16.89
C MET A 75 5.37 -14.90 16.72
N PRO A 76 6.00 -14.91 15.52
CA PRO A 76 7.22 -14.15 15.35
C PRO A 76 6.92 -12.72 15.83
N LYS A 77 7.69 -12.25 16.81
CA LYS A 77 7.57 -10.90 17.42
C LYS A 77 7.54 -9.77 16.38
N PHE A 78 7.91 -10.08 15.14
CA PHE A 78 7.81 -9.21 13.99
C PHE A 78 6.38 -8.73 13.67
N LEU A 79 5.33 -9.52 13.93
CA LEU A 79 3.94 -9.11 13.66
C LEU A 79 3.36 -8.18 14.74
N GLN A 80 4.02 -8.04 15.89
CA GLN A 80 3.60 -7.09 16.94
C GLN A 80 4.23 -5.70 16.78
N ALA A 81 5.25 -5.55 15.93
CA ALA A 81 6.07 -4.34 15.89
C ALA A 81 5.59 -3.25 14.92
N GLN A 82 4.48 -3.42 14.19
CA GLN A 82 4.03 -2.40 13.22
C GLN A 82 2.51 -2.26 13.12
N ARG A 83 1.82 -2.13 14.26
CA ARG A 83 0.66 -1.22 14.26
C ARG A 83 1.20 0.15 14.64
N PRO A 84 1.33 1.10 13.70
CA PRO A 84 1.40 2.48 14.11
C PRO A 84 0.19 2.74 15.02
N PRO A 85 0.36 3.51 16.13
CA PRO A 85 -0.78 3.92 16.92
C PRO A 85 -1.85 4.48 15.98
N LEU A 86 -3.08 4.02 16.17
CA LEU A 86 -4.27 4.47 15.44
C LEU A 86 -4.23 5.99 15.40
N LEU A 87 -3.92 6.52 14.21
CA LEU A 87 -3.69 7.91 13.84
C LEU A 87 -4.34 8.89 14.84
N GLY A 88 -3.58 9.24 15.88
CA GLY A 88 -3.91 10.29 16.81
C GLY A 88 -3.63 11.59 16.08
N SER A 89 -4.70 12.35 15.81
CA SER A 89 -4.73 13.78 15.51
C SER A 89 -3.44 14.36 14.91
N GLU A 90 -3.38 14.38 13.58
CA GLU A 90 -2.42 15.17 12.78
C GLU A 90 -2.48 16.69 13.08
N GLU A 91 -3.38 17.13 13.95
CA GLU A 91 -3.62 18.53 14.31
C GLU A 91 -2.52 19.12 15.21
N GLU A 92 -1.91 18.35 16.13
CA GLU A 92 -0.97 18.92 17.11
C GLU A 92 0.47 19.13 16.60
N VAL A 93 0.85 18.47 15.50
CA VAL A 93 2.22 18.61 14.93
C VAL A 93 2.30 19.85 14.05
N MET A 94 1.22 20.20 13.35
CA MET A 94 1.18 21.38 12.47
C MET A 94 1.29 22.69 13.25
N ASP A 95 0.79 22.72 14.49
CA ASP A 95 0.82 23.94 15.32
C ASP A 95 2.21 24.25 15.87
N LYS A 96 3.04 23.23 16.14
CA LYS A 96 4.43 23.45 16.60
C LYS A 96 5.31 23.99 15.48
N ASP A 97 5.24 23.42 14.29
CA ASP A 97 6.02 23.90 13.15
C ASP A 97 5.60 25.33 12.75
N ARG A 98 4.32 25.67 12.94
CA ARG A 98 3.82 27.02 12.69
C ARG A 98 4.27 28.03 13.75
N LEU A 99 4.37 27.61 15.01
CA LEU A 99 4.90 28.44 16.10
C LEU A 99 6.40 28.69 15.94
N GLU A 100 7.18 27.68 15.54
CA GLU A 100 8.62 27.86 15.28
C GLU A 100 8.89 28.79 14.09
N ALA A 101 8.05 28.74 13.06
CA ALA A 101 8.17 29.63 11.90
C ALA A 101 7.87 31.10 12.25
N VAL A 102 6.88 31.38 13.09
CA VAL A 102 6.56 32.76 13.49
C VAL A 102 7.63 33.35 14.42
N ASP A 103 8.22 32.53 15.29
CA ASP A 103 9.31 32.96 16.17
C ASP A 103 10.58 33.27 15.35
N SER A 104 10.92 32.43 14.35
CA SER A 104 12.04 32.70 13.44
C SER A 104 11.83 33.97 12.60
N ILE A 105 10.61 34.20 12.12
CA ILE A 105 10.28 35.43 11.38
C ILE A 105 10.38 36.66 12.30
N ALA A 106 9.90 36.57 13.54
CA ALA A 106 9.97 37.66 14.51
C ALA A 106 11.42 38.04 14.87
N GLU A 107 12.31 37.06 15.05
CA GLU A 107 13.74 37.30 15.30
C GLU A 107 14.43 37.94 14.09
N SER A 108 14.11 37.49 12.88
CA SER A 108 14.65 38.08 11.65
C SER A 108 14.19 39.54 11.47
N LEU A 109 12.93 39.84 11.78
CA LEU A 109 12.37 41.18 11.69
C LEU A 109 12.97 42.10 12.76
N PHE A 110 13.21 41.59 13.97
CA PHE A 110 13.83 42.35 15.04
C PHE A 110 15.27 42.74 14.68
N HIS A 111 16.05 41.84 14.07
CA HIS A 111 17.39 42.14 13.58
C HIS A 111 17.37 43.22 12.48
N VAL A 112 16.48 43.09 11.49
CA VAL A 112 16.33 44.08 10.41
C VAL A 112 15.89 45.46 10.95
N VAL A 113 15.01 45.50 11.95
CA VAL A 113 14.58 46.76 12.58
C VAL A 113 15.69 47.39 13.44
N VAL A 114 16.55 46.60 14.08
CA VAL A 114 17.70 47.12 14.82
C VAL A 114 18.76 47.68 13.87
N ASP A 115 19.02 47.00 12.74
CA ASP A 115 20.02 47.44 11.75
C ASP A 115 19.57 48.73 11.04
N THR A 116 18.29 48.88 10.73
CA THR A 116 17.74 50.10 10.10
C THR A 116 17.65 51.31 11.05
N ASN A 117 17.64 51.11 12.37
CA ASN A 117 17.66 52.21 13.35
C ASN A 117 19.08 52.72 13.69
N LEU A 118 20.13 52.01 13.29
CA LEU A 118 21.52 52.44 13.53
C LEU A 118 22.06 53.40 12.46
N ASP A 119 21.40 53.49 11.29
CA ASP A 119 21.84 54.31 10.15
C ASP A 119 21.22 55.72 10.06
N VAL A 120 20.45 56.17 11.07
CA VAL A 120 19.95 57.55 11.13
C VAL A 120 20.65 58.34 12.25
N LYS A 121 21.96 58.54 12.10
CA LYS A 121 22.72 59.62 12.75
C LYS A 121 24.13 59.65 12.15
N PHE A 122 24.32 60.46 11.10
CA PHE A 122 25.52 61.24 10.81
C PHE A 122 25.42 61.78 9.36
N HIS A 123 24.80 62.95 9.18
CA HIS A 123 25.45 64.08 8.51
C HIS A 123 24.73 65.40 8.79
#